data_AF-A0A354BEU5-F1
#
_entry.id   AF-A0A354BEU5-F1
#
_cell.length_a   1.000
_cell.length_b   1.000
_cell.length_c   1.000
_cell.angle_alpha   90.00
_cell.angle_beta   90.00
_cell.angle_gamma   90.00
#
_symmetry.space_group_name_H-M   'P 1'
#
loop_
_entity.id
_entity.type
_entity.pdbx_description
1 polymer ?
#
loop_
_entity_poly.entity_id
_entity_poly.type
_entity_poly.pdbx_seq_one_letter_code
_entity_poly.pdbx_strand_id
1 'polypeptide(L)'
;MKDVTKGLTISPSVVATPLNQKHSRLSPNHLLELVTRLCLFKAERWGRRALFYETHRDYFPRLSASRFVSRCRALEARYRALAHLIFLIPADERLVPVHAVAMRRT
;
A
#
# COMPACT_ATOMS: atom_id res chain seq x y z
N MET A 1 18.97 19.36 -55.53
CA MET A 1 19.49 19.44 -54.14
C MET A 1 18.70 18.44 -53.32
N LYS A 2 19.38 17.57 -52.56
CA LYS A 2 18.80 16.38 -51.96
C LYS A 2 18.14 16.75 -50.63
N ASP A 3 16.82 16.65 -50.56
CA ASP A 3 16.05 16.86 -49.34
C ASP A 3 16.27 15.66 -48.39
N VAL A 4 17.14 15.89 -47.42
CA VAL A 4 17.47 14.97 -46.34
C VAL A 4 16.29 14.94 -45.36
N THR A 5 15.28 14.15 -45.68
CA THR A 5 14.22 13.74 -44.74
C THR A 5 14.82 12.71 -43.79
N LYS A 6 15.38 13.19 -42.67
CA LYS A 6 15.65 12.33 -41.51
C LYS A 6 14.30 11.94 -40.92
N GLY A 7 13.68 10.91 -41.49
CA GLY A 7 12.57 10.19 -40.90
C GLY A 7 13.04 9.58 -39.59
N LEU A 8 12.86 10.33 -38.49
CA LEU A 8 12.95 9.82 -37.14
C LEU A 8 11.72 8.91 -36.95
N THR A 9 11.87 7.65 -37.36
CA THR A 9 10.94 6.56 -37.03
C THR A 9 11.01 6.34 -35.53
N ILE A 10 10.20 7.11 -34.79
CA ILE A 10 9.88 6.82 -33.41
C ILE A 10 9.06 5.54 -33.46
N SER A 11 9.71 4.39 -33.27
CA SER A 11 9.04 3.12 -33.08
C SER A 11 8.01 3.28 -31.96
N PRO A 12 6.70 3.22 -32.23
CA PRO A 12 5.74 3.06 -31.15
C PRO A 12 6.05 1.68 -30.56
N SER A 13 6.59 1.61 -29.35
CA SER A 13 6.75 0.33 -28.68
C SER A 13 5.36 -0.28 -28.57
N VAL A 14 5.09 -1.25 -29.42
CA VAL A 14 3.86 -2.02 -29.45
C VAL A 14 3.81 -2.83 -28.16
N VAL A 15 3.17 -2.26 -27.15
CA VAL A 15 2.44 -3.04 -26.16
C VAL A 15 0.99 -2.61 -26.27
N ALA A 16 0.36 -3.05 -27.36
CA ALA A 16 -1.08 -3.13 -27.43
C ALA A 16 -1.53 -4.29 -26.52
N THR A 17 -1.49 -4.08 -25.21
CA THR A 17 -2.33 -4.87 -24.32
C THR A 17 -3.77 -4.47 -24.60
N PRO A 18 -4.65 -5.38 -25.03
CA PRO A 18 -6.05 -5.03 -25.15
C PRO A 18 -6.55 -4.64 -23.76
N LEU A 19 -6.88 -3.36 -23.59
CA LEU A 19 -7.69 -2.83 -22.50
C LEU A 19 -9.13 -3.36 -22.64
N ASN A 20 -9.28 -4.69 -22.68
CA ASN A 20 -10.49 -5.35 -22.22
C ASN A 20 -10.44 -5.37 -20.69
N GLN A 21 -10.35 -4.18 -20.07
CA GLN A 21 -10.76 -4.00 -18.69
C GLN A 21 -12.27 -4.09 -18.67
N LYS A 22 -12.80 -5.31 -18.79
CA LYS A 22 -13.86 -5.70 -17.85
C LYS A 22 -13.33 -5.24 -16.51
N HIS A 23 -13.97 -4.26 -15.87
CA HIS A 23 -13.71 -3.97 -14.48
C HIS A 23 -13.97 -5.28 -13.74
N SER A 24 -12.93 -6.10 -13.60
CA SER A 24 -12.93 -7.23 -12.72
C SER A 24 -13.21 -6.58 -11.39
N ARG A 25 -14.45 -6.72 -10.91
CA ARG A 25 -14.80 -6.31 -9.58
C ARG A 25 -13.84 -7.09 -8.70
N LEU A 26 -12.79 -6.40 -8.23
CA LEU A 26 -11.85 -6.94 -7.28
C LEU A 26 -12.71 -7.47 -6.14
N SER A 27 -12.55 -8.75 -5.80
CA SER A 27 -13.29 -9.28 -4.67
C SER A 27 -13.01 -8.38 -3.46
N PRO A 28 -13.98 -8.15 -2.57
CA PRO A 28 -13.76 -7.32 -1.37
C PRO A 28 -12.54 -7.77 -0.56
N ASN A 29 -12.20 -9.06 -0.63
CA ASN A 29 -10.96 -9.64 -0.10
C ASN A 29 -9.68 -9.03 -0.68
N HIS A 30 -9.67 -8.63 -1.94
CA HIS A 30 -8.48 -8.11 -2.62
C HIS A 30 -8.04 -6.74 -2.08
N LEU A 31 -9.00 -5.89 -1.67
CA LEU A 31 -8.67 -4.61 -1.04
C LEU A 31 -8.13 -4.80 0.37
N LEU A 32 -8.73 -5.68 1.17
CA LEU A 32 -8.24 -6.04 2.50
C LEU A 32 -6.83 -6.64 2.42
N GLU A 33 -6.60 -7.53 1.46
CA GLU A 33 -5.29 -8.12 1.20
C GLU A 33 -4.26 -7.06 0.78
N LEU A 34 -4.62 -6.13 -0.11
CA LEU A 34 -3.77 -5.02 -0.52
C LEU A 34 -3.41 -4.14 0.68
N VAL A 35 -4.39 -3.74 1.50
CA VAL A 35 -4.16 -2.91 2.69
C VAL A 35 -3.26 -3.65 3.67
N THR A 36 -3.48 -4.96 3.88
CA THR A 36 -2.63 -5.79 4.75
C THR A 36 -1.18 -5.80 4.27
N ARG A 37 -0.96 -6.05 2.97
CA ARG A 37 0.39 -6.03 2.35
C ARG A 37 1.03 -4.65 2.46
N LEU A 38 0.27 -3.57 2.28
CA LEU A 38 0.75 -2.20 2.46
C LEU A 38 1.15 -1.93 3.90
N CYS A 39 0.36 -2.38 4.88
CA CYS A 39 0.69 -2.25 6.30
C CYS A 39 1.97 -3.01 6.66
N LEU A 40 2.14 -4.24 6.18
CA LEU A 40 3.38 -5.01 6.37
C LEU A 40 4.58 -4.32 5.73
N PHE A 41 4.44 -3.83 4.49
CA PHE A 41 5.50 -3.07 3.81
C PHE A 41 5.90 -1.81 4.59
N LYS A 42 4.93 -1.07 5.12
CA LYS A 42 5.19 0.10 5.97
C LYS A 42 5.90 -0.31 7.27
N ALA A 43 5.47 -1.39 7.92
CA ALA A 43 6.11 -1.90 9.12
C ALA A 43 7.58 -2.24 8.87
N GLU A 44 7.86 -3.01 7.82
CA GLU A 44 9.23 -3.36 7.43
C GLU A 44 10.10 -2.13 7.15
N ARG A 45 9.56 -1.14 6.42
CA ARG A 45 10.28 0.10 6.13
C ARG A 45 10.68 0.82 7.41
N TRP A 46 9.79 0.88 8.40
CA TRP A 46 10.09 1.50 9.69
C TRP A 46 11.10 0.68 10.50
N GLY A 47 11.02 -0.66 10.48
CA GLY A 47 11.99 -1.54 11.12
C GLY A 47 13.39 -1.42 10.52
N ARG A 48 13.52 -1.44 9.18
CA ARG A 48 14.80 -1.23 8.49
C ARG A 48 15.38 0.14 8.79
N ARG A 49 14.55 1.18 8.85
CA ARG A 49 14.99 2.54 9.19
C ARG A 49 15.47 2.63 10.64
N ALA A 50 14.77 2.01 11.59
CA ALA A 50 15.22 1.97 12.98
C ALA A 50 16.56 1.25 13.11
N LEU A 51 16.67 0.06 12.51
CA LEU A 51 17.91 -0.73 12.49
C LEU A 51 19.08 0.06 11.88
N PHE A 52 18.85 0.76 10.75
CA PHE A 52 19.88 1.57 10.11
C PHE A 52 20.50 2.60 11.07
N TYR A 53 19.67 3.32 11.83
CA TYR A 53 20.15 4.33 12.78
C TYR A 53 20.71 3.74 14.08
N GLU A 54 20.29 2.54 14.45
CA GLU A 54 20.90 1.78 15.55
C GLU A 54 22.31 1.32 15.17
N THR A 55 22.50 0.81 13.96
CA THR A 55 23.80 0.36 13.44
C THR A 55 24.76 1.52 13.20
N HIS A 56 24.28 2.63 12.63
CA HIS A 56 25.11 3.80 12.30
C HIS A 56 25.00 4.89 13.37
N ARG A 57 25.02 4.48 14.65
CA ARG A 57 24.81 5.38 15.79
C ARG A 57 25.83 6.52 15.82
N ASP A 58 27.08 6.20 15.49
CA ASP A 58 28.22 7.11 15.53
C ASP A 58 28.18 8.18 14.44
N TYR A 59 27.61 7.87 13.28
CA TYR A 59 27.43 8.82 12.19
C TYR A 59 26.25 9.78 12.43
N PHE A 60 25.24 9.35 13.18
CA PHE A 60 24.01 10.12 13.41
C PHE A 60 23.63 10.22 14.90
N PRO A 61 24.52 10.75 15.77
CA PRO A 61 24.34 10.70 17.22
C PRO A 61 23.07 11.42 17.69
N ARG A 62 22.69 12.52 17.03
CA ARG A 62 21.46 13.26 17.36
C ARG A 62 20.20 12.45 17.09
N LEU A 63 20.13 11.74 15.97
CA LEU A 63 18.95 10.96 15.59
C LEU A 63 18.87 9.67 16.40
N SER A 64 19.99 8.98 16.57
CA SER A 64 20.08 7.69 17.24
C SER A 64 19.95 7.77 18.77
N ALA A 65 20.42 8.86 19.40
CA ALA A 65 20.23 9.10 20.83
C ALA A 65 18.85 9.70 21.18
N SER A 66 18.12 10.21 20.19
CA SER A 66 16.79 10.79 20.40
C SER A 66 15.68 9.74 20.46
N ARG A 67 14.45 10.19 20.73
CA ARG A 67 13.23 9.37 20.67
C ARG A 67 12.88 8.91 19.25
N PHE A 68 13.62 9.31 18.22
CA PHE A 68 13.33 8.97 16.83
C PHE A 68 13.33 7.46 16.58
N VAL A 69 14.38 6.74 16.99
CA VAL A 69 14.47 5.28 16.81
C VAL A 69 13.33 4.57 17.53
N SER A 70 13.05 4.97 18.78
CA SER A 70 11.92 4.46 19.55
C SER A 70 10.57 4.69 18.85
N ARG A 71 10.35 5.86 18.23
CA ARG A 71 9.16 6.14 17.43
C ARG A 71 9.09 5.26 16.18
N CYS A 72 10.20 5.02 15.49
CA CYS A 72 10.23 4.11 14.34
C CYS A 72 9.84 2.68 14.75
N ARG A 73 10.38 2.17 15.87
CA ARG A 73 10.00 0.86 16.43
C ARG A 73 8.52 0.81 16.84
N ALA A 74 8.02 1.87 17.47
CA ALA A 74 6.60 1.97 17.82
C ALA A 74 5.69 1.97 16.58
N LEU A 75 6.11 2.64 15.49
CA LEU A 75 5.39 2.62 14.22
C LEU A 75 5.42 1.23 13.57
N GLU A 76 6.58 0.57 13.54
CA GLU A 76 6.72 -0.82 13.08
C GLU A 76 5.71 -1.73 13.80
N ALA A 77 5.68 -1.68 15.14
CA ALA A 77 4.77 -2.49 15.94
C ALA A 77 3.30 -2.18 15.65
N ARG A 78 2.92 -0.89 15.54
CA ARG A 78 1.55 -0.49 15.23
C ARG A 78 1.10 -0.95 13.84
N TYR A 79 1.95 -0.81 12.83
CA TYR A 79 1.61 -1.25 11.47
C TYR A 79 1.50 -2.78 11.37
N ARG A 80 2.35 -3.54 12.09
CA ARG A 80 2.18 -5.00 12.21
C ARG A 80 0.86 -5.36 12.89
N ALA A 81 0.55 -4.74 14.03
CA ALA A 81 -0.69 -5.00 14.75
C ALA A 81 -1.92 -4.70 13.87
N LEU A 82 -1.88 -3.61 13.11
CA LEU A 82 -2.94 -3.24 12.16
C LEU A 82 -3.09 -4.29 11.05
N ALA A 83 -2.00 -4.78 10.48
CA ALA A 83 -2.04 -5.86 9.49
C ALA A 83 -2.66 -7.14 10.05
N HIS A 84 -2.32 -7.51 11.29
CA HIS A 84 -2.92 -8.68 11.96
C HIS A 84 -4.43 -8.48 12.21
N LEU A 85 -4.86 -7.30 12.65
CA LEU A 85 -6.27 -7.01 12.86
C LEU A 85 -7.07 -7.10 11.55
N ILE A 86 -6.56 -6.56 10.44
CA ILE A 86 -7.24 -6.61 9.14
C ILE A 86 -7.37 -8.06 8.64
N PHE A 87 -6.32 -8.87 8.83
CA PHE A 87 -6.36 -10.28 8.43
C PHE A 87 -7.41 -11.09 9.20
N LEU A 88 -7.72 -10.68 10.43
CA LEU A 88 -8.72 -11.34 11.28
C LEU A 88 -10.16 -10.91 10.99
N ILE A 89 -10.39 -9.89 10.15
CA ILE A 89 -11.74 -9.49 9.76
C ILE A 89 -12.24 -10.53 8.74
N PRO A 90 -13.21 -11.40 9.10
CA PRO A 90 -13.80 -12.28 8.11
C PRO A 90 -14.44 -11.39 7.05
N ALA A 91 -14.05 -11.57 5.79
CA ALA A 91 -14.73 -10.95 4.67
C ALA A 91 -16.07 -11.67 4.49
N ASP A 92 -17.01 -11.33 5.34
CA ASP A 92 -18.34 -11.89 5.28
C ASP A 92 -19.03 -11.37 4.00
N GLU A 93 -19.18 -12.25 3.02
CA GLU A 93 -19.91 -11.97 1.78
C GLU A 93 -21.41 -11.73 2.03
N ARG A 94 -21.89 -11.91 3.27
CA ARG A 94 -23.29 -11.77 3.69
C ARG A 94 -23.61 -10.52 4.49
N LEU A 95 -22.83 -9.44 4.35
CA LEU A 95 -23.29 -8.12 4.81
C LEU A 95 -24.45 -7.64 3.93
N VAL A 96 -25.62 -8.25 4.12
CA VAL A 96 -26.89 -7.82 3.55
C VAL A 96 -27.21 -6.46 4.16
N PRO A 97 -27.58 -5.44 3.36
CA PRO A 97 -28.02 -4.17 3.91
C PRO A 97 -29.26 -4.43 4.77
N VAL A 98 -29.10 -4.39 6.09
CA VAL A 98 -30.22 -4.31 7.02
C VAL A 98 -30.99 -3.06 6.62
N HIS A 99 -32.14 -3.25 5.98
CA HIS A 99 -33.07 -2.16 5.75
C HIS A 99 -33.46 -1.68 7.14
N ALA A 100 -32.86 -0.58 7.59
CA ALA A 100 -33.31 0.15 8.75
C ALA A 100 -34.78 0.42 8.47
N VAL A 101 -35.65 -0.36 9.13
CA VAL A 101 -37.10 -0.26 9.01
C VAL A 101 -37.40 1.20 9.26
N ALA A 102 -37.80 1.90 8.18
CA ALA A 102 -38.21 3.28 8.27
C ALA A 102 -39.29 3.32 9.33
N MET A 103 -38.99 3.97 10.44
CA MET A 103 -39.94 4.23 11.51
C MET A 103 -41.06 5.03 10.87
N ARG A 104 -42.16 4.37 10.48
CA ARG A 104 -43.42 5.03 10.13
C ARG A 104 -43.83 5.80 11.38
N ARG A 105 -43.59 7.11 11.37
CA ARG A 105 -44.32 8.02 12.25
C ARG A 105 -45.74 8.09 11.70
N THR A 106 -46.65 7.46 12.42
CA THR A 106 -48.08 7.77 12.42
C THR A 106 -48.30 9.22 12.80
#